data_AF-A0A848BZS2-F1
#
_entry.id   AF-A0A848BZS2-F1
#
_cell.length_a   1.000
_cell.length_b   1.000
_cell.length_c   1.000
_cell.angle_alpha   90.00
_cell.angle_beta   90.00
_cell.angle_gamma   90.00
#
_symmetry.space_group_name_H-M   'P 1'
#
loop_
_entity.id
_entity.type
_entity.pdbx_description
1 polymer ?
#
loop_
_entity_poly.entity_id
_entity_poly.type
_entity_poly.pdbx_seq_one_letter_code
_entity_poly.pdbx_strand_id
1 'polypeptide(L)' 'MRVLITAIPFIWSIFCLPFVNVAHPYVLGLPFVAFWELAGIIISVIALQLLWNVDHKPGGIASKDHLYMDPNVSRDDIK' A
#
# COMPACT_ATOMS: atom_id res chain seq x y z
N MET A 1 1.84 3.44 -11.70
CA MET A 1 2.75 3.03 -10.61
C MET A 1 2.04 3.00 -9.25
N ARG A 2 1.45 4.11 -8.78
CA ARG A 2 0.78 4.18 -7.47
C ARG A 2 -0.28 3.09 -7.25
N VAL A 3 -1.18 2.93 -8.22
CA VAL A 3 -2.23 1.90 -8.20
C VAL A 3 -1.65 0.49 -8.00
N LEU A 4 -0.50 0.21 -8.63
CA LEU A 4 0.16 -1.10 -8.48
C LEU A 4 0.68 -1.29 -7.06
N ILE A 5 1.31 -0.27 -6.46
CA ILE A 5 1.83 -0.32 -5.09
C ILE A 5 0.68 -0.51 -4.09
N THR A 6 -0.40 0.26 -4.24
CA THR A 6 -1.58 0.16 -3.37
C THR A 6 -2.33 -1.16 -3.55
N ALA A 7 -2.22 -1.82 -4.70
CA ALA A 7 -2.85 -3.11 -4.94
C ALA A 7 -2.15 -4.29 -4.24
N ILE A 8 -0.86 -4.16 -3.90
CA ILE A 8 -0.04 -5.22 -3.29
C ILE A 8 -0.71 -5.86 -2.06
N PRO A 9 -1.13 -5.12 -1.02
CA PRO A 9 -1.73 -5.73 0.17
C PRO A 9 -3.04 -6.47 -0.13
N PHE A 10 -3.84 -6.00 -1.09
CA PHE A 10 -5.08 -6.66 -1.47
C PHE A 10 -4.83 -7.97 -2.23
N ILE A 11 -3.88 -7.94 -3.16
CA ILE A 11 -3.45 -9.14 -3.89
C ILE A 11 -2.91 -10.18 -2.89
N TRP A 12 -2.12 -9.75 -1.91
CA TRP A 12 -1.62 -10.61 -0.84
C TRP A 12 -2.74 -11.31 -0.06
N SER A 13 -3.78 -10.59 0.35
CA SER A 13 -4.93 -11.18 1.04
C SER A 13 -5.71 -12.17 0.15
N ILE A 14 -5.88 -11.86 -1.14
CA ILE A 14 -6.59 -12.75 -2.09
C ILE A 14 -5.87 -14.10 -2.23
N PHE A 15 -4.54 -14.13 -2.19
CA PHE A 15 -3.79 -15.38 -2.24
C PHE A 15 -4.08 -16.32 -1.07
N CYS A 16 -4.61 -15.81 0.04
CA CYS A 16 -4.98 -16.63 1.20
C CYS A 16 -6.37 -17.27 1.08
N LEU A 17 -7.22 -16.83 0.13
CA LEU A 17 -8.61 -17.29 0.00
C LEU A 17 -8.79 -18.82 -0.04
N PRO A 18 -7.95 -19.61 -0.73
CA PRO A 18 -8.08 -21.06 -0.73
C PRO A 18 -7.84 -21.72 0.64
N PHE A 19 -7.17 -21.01 1.56
CA PHE A 19 -6.70 -21.55 2.83
C PHE A 19 -7.52 -21.08 4.03
N VAL A 20 -8.48 -20.15 3.85
CA VAL A 20 -9.23 -19.51 4.95
C VAL A 20 -9.93 -20.49 5.89
N ASN A 21 -10.32 -21.66 5.36
CA ASN A 21 -11.02 -22.71 6.11
C ASN A 21 -10.11 -23.85 6.58
N VAL A 22 -8.79 -23.69 6.43
CA VAL A 22 -7.81 -24.73 6.78
C VAL A 22 -6.96 -24.26 7.95
N ALA A 23 -7.05 -24.96 9.08
CA ALA A 23 -6.23 -24.67 10.25
C ALA A 23 -4.77 -25.13 10.08
N HIS A 24 -4.53 -26.12 9.21
CA HIS A 24 -3.20 -26.63 8.87
C HIS A 24 -2.76 -26.15 7.48
N PRO A 25 -1.46 -25.88 7.27
CA PRO A 25 -0.36 -26.08 8.20
C PRO A 25 -0.26 -24.99 9.27
N TYR A 26 0.54 -25.24 10.30
CA TYR A 26 0.93 -24.22 11.27
C TYR A 26 2.32 -23.69 10.92
N VAL A 27 2.50 -22.37 11.00
CA VAL A 27 3.77 -21.67 10.77
C VAL A 27 4.10 -20.89 12.03
N LEU A 28 5.27 -21.16 12.62
CA LEU A 28 5.72 -20.54 13.89
C LEU A 28 4.68 -20.65 15.04
N GLY A 29 3.91 -21.73 15.08
CA GLY A 29 2.87 -21.95 16.09
C GLY A 29 1.53 -21.28 15.81
N LEU A 30 1.38 -20.58 14.68
CA LEU A 30 0.12 -19.97 14.23
C LEU A 30 -0.48 -20.78 13.07
N PRO A 31 -1.82 -20.88 12.96
CA PRO A 31 -2.47 -21.37 11.74
C PRO A 31 -1.97 -20.56 10.54
N PHE A 32 -1.82 -21.21 9.38
CA PHE A 32 -1.25 -20.59 8.17
C PHE A 32 -1.90 -19.25 7.83
N VAL A 33 -3.24 -19.18 7.87
CA VAL A 33 -4.00 -17.94 7.59
C VAL A 33 -3.65 -16.82 8.55
N ALA A 34 -3.54 -17.12 9.86
CA ALA A 34 -3.19 -16.13 10.87
C ALA A 34 -1.75 -15.61 10.69
N PHE A 35 -0.80 -16.51 10.38
CA PHE A 35 0.57 -16.12 10.05
C PHE A 35 0.61 -15.26 8.77
N TRP A 36 -0.16 -15.64 7.75
CA TRP A 36 -0.21 -14.96 6.47
C TRP A 36 -0.77 -13.54 6.57
N GLU A 37 -1.84 -13.35 7.34
CA GLU A 37 -2.42 -12.03 7.58
C GLU A 37 -1.48 -11.14 8.41
N LEU A 38 -0.78 -11.70 9.39
CA LEU A 38 0.25 -10.95 10.13
C LEU A 38 1.39 -10.48 9.22
N ALA A 39 1.85 -11.35 8.31
CA ALA A 39 2.81 -10.95 7.27
C ALA A 39 2.21 -9.88 6.33
N GLY A 40 0.92 -9.95 6.04
CA GLY A 40 0.17 -8.95 5.27
C GLY A 40 0.20 -7.55 5.89
N ILE A 41 0.18 -7.44 7.23
CA ILE A 41 0.34 -6.16 7.93
C ILE A 41 1.71 -5.55 7.61
N ILE A 42 2.78 -6.36 7.69
CA ILE A 42 4.15 -5.92 7.39
C ILE A 42 4.25 -5.50 5.92
N ILE A 43 3.71 -6.30 5.00
CA ILE A 43 3.65 -5.99 3.56
C ILE A 43 2.92 -4.66 3.32
N SER A 44 1.81 -4.42 4.03
CA SER A 44 1.02 -3.18 3.91
C SER A 44 1.82 -1.96 4.34
N VAL A 45 2.55 -2.05 5.45
CA VAL A 45 3.43 -0.97 5.93
C VAL A 45 4.56 -0.70 4.92
N ILE A 46 5.19 -1.74 4.38
CA ILE A 46 6.22 -1.60 3.34
C ILE A 46 5.63 -0.95 2.08
N ALA A 47 4.44 -1.36 1.64
CA ALA A 47 3.78 -0.77 0.48
C ALA A 47 3.47 0.72 0.69
N LEU A 48 3.02 1.10 1.89
CA LEU A 48 2.83 2.51 2.26
C LEU A 48 4.14 3.28 2.24
N GLN A 49 5.23 2.72 2.77
CA GLN A 49 6.54 3.37 2.73
C GLN A 49 7.03 3.57 1.28
N LEU A 50 6.83 2.58 0.41
CA LEU A 50 7.18 2.69 -1.01
C LEU A 50 6.32 3.74 -1.72
N LEU A 51 5.03 3.77 -1.42
CA LEU A 51 4.11 4.79 -1.96
C LEU A 51 4.54 6.18 -1.52
N TRP A 52 4.87 6.36 -0.24
CA TRP A 52 5.37 7.63 0.30
C TRP A 52 6.60 8.13 -0.46
N ASN A 53 7.58 7.24 -0.69
CA ASN A 53 8.80 7.56 -1.42
C ASN A 53 8.54 7.91 -2.89
N VAL A 54 7.49 7.35 -3.51
CA VAL A 54 7.09 7.71 -4.88
C VAL A 54 6.37 9.06 -4.90
N ASP A 55 5.55 9.32 -3.89
CA ASP A 55 4.67 10.49 -3.84
C ASP A 55 5.43 11.77 -3.46
N HIS A 56 6.45 11.65 -2.61
CA HIS A 56 7.30 12.75 -2.13
C HIS A 56 8.53 13.03 -2.99
N LYS A 57 8.67 12.40 -4.16
CA LYS A 57 9.74 12.79 -5.10
C LYS A 57 9.57 14.27 -5.51
N PRO A 58 10.67 15.01 -5.74
CA PRO A 58 10.60 16.37 -6.27
C PRO A 58 9.76 16.42 -7.56
N GLY A 59 8.73 17.27 -7.58
CA GLY A 59 7.76 17.36 -8.67
C GLY A 59 6.65 16.29 -8.66
N GLY A 60 6.62 15.41 -7.66
CA GLY A 60 5.55 14.45 -7.41
C GLY A 60 4.27 15.11 -6.88
N ILE A 61 3.15 14.39 -6.99
CA ILE A 61 1.81 14.93 -6.66
C ILE A 61 1.74 15.47 -5.23
N ALA A 62 2.25 14.74 -4.22
CA ALA A 62 2.25 15.21 -2.82
C ALA A 62 3.09 16.48 -2.62
N SER A 63 4.14 16.65 -3.42
CA SER A 63 4.91 17.90 -3.45
C SER A 63 4.16 19.04 -4.13
N LYS A 64 3.15 18.79 -4.96
CA LYS A 64 2.33 19.82 -5.63
C LYS A 64 1.01 20.09 -4.90
N ASP A 65 0.61 19.23 -3.97
CA ASP A 65 -0.67 19.34 -3.23
C ASP A 65 -0.86 20.69 -2.53
N HIS A 66 0.20 21.28 -1.96
CA HIS A 66 0.11 22.62 -1.38
C HIS A 66 -0.13 23.71 -2.43
N LEU A 67 0.38 23.57 -3.66
CA LEU A 67 0.08 24.49 -4.76
C LEU A 67 -1.36 24.35 -5.26
N TYR A 68 -1.92 23.14 -5.22
CA TYR A 68 -3.33 22.93 -5.60
C TYR A 68 -4.33 23.49 -4.57
N MET A 69 -3.89 23.73 -3.33
CA MET A 69 -4.71 24.26 -2.23
C MET A 69 -4.52 25.77 -2.00
N ASP A 70 -3.53 26.39 -2.65
CA ASP A 70 -3.30 27.83 -2.55
C ASP A 70 -4.30 28.59 -3.46
N PRO A 71 -5.16 29.46 -2.91
CA PRO A 71 -6.15 30.20 -3.70
C PRO A 71 -5.53 31.22 -4.65
N ASN A 72 -4.25 31.55 -4.50
CA ASN A 72 -3.53 32.50 -5.36
C ASN A 72 -2.80 31.82 -6.53
N VAL A 73 -2.79 30.49 -6.61
CA VAL A 73 -2.11 29.72 -7.66
C VAL A 73 -3.15 29.17 -8.65
N SER A 74 -3.02 29.53 -9.94
CA SER A 74 -3.88 28.98 -10.98
C SER A 74 -3.43 27.58 -11.39
N ARG A 75 -4.38 26.71 -11.74
CA ARG A 75 -4.08 25.31 -12.14
C ARG A 75 -3.19 25.22 -13.38
N ASP A 76 -3.23 26.23 -14.25
CA ASP A 76 -2.41 26.27 -15.45
C ASP A 76 -0.93 26.51 -15.16
N ASP A 77 -0.60 27.07 -13.99
CA ASP A 77 0.77 27.34 -13.55
C ASP A 77 1.45 26.10 -12.93
N ILE A 78 0.70 25.05 -12.63
CA ILE A 78 1.15 23.85 -11.89
C ILE A 78 1.55 22.70 -12.84
N LYS A 79 1.25 22.82 -14.15
CA LYS A 79 1.49 21.77 -15.16
C LYS A 79 2.96 21.36 -15.24
#